data_AF-R5ALS5-F1
#
_entry.id   AF-R5ALS5-F1
#
_cell.length_a   1.000
_cell.length_b   1.000
_cell.length_c   1.000
_cell.angle_alpha   90.00
_cell.angle_beta   90.00
_cell.angle_gamma   90.00
#
_symmetry.space_group_name_H-M   'P 1'
#
loop_
_entity.id
_entity.type
_entity.pdbx_description
1 polymer ?
#
loop_
_entity_poly.entity_id
_entity_poly.type
_entity_poly.pdbx_seq_one_letter_code
_entity_poly.pdbx_strand_id
1 'polypeptide(L)'
;MFVEPSSGLYPRCPFKMLTGLSCPGCGTQRAFHALFSGNPGEALRYNAALIPFILLALLYGAVELMPRRFPGLRRRLMSRTAAFAVAGALAGWWLLRNLFAI
;
A
#
# COMPACT_ATOMS: atom_id res chain seq x y z
N MET A 1 -0.61 26.25 1.03
CA MET A 1 -0.46 25.98 2.49
C MET A 1 -0.89 24.54 2.71
N PHE A 2 0.05 23.60 2.56
CA PHE A 2 -0.25 22.17 2.71
C PHE A 2 -0.10 21.81 4.18
N VAL A 3 -1.24 21.62 4.81
CA VAL A 3 -1.37 21.45 6.26
C VAL A 3 -0.95 20.03 6.63
N GLU A 4 0.03 19.91 7.52
CA GLU A 4 0.42 18.62 8.08
C GLU A 4 -0.79 17.97 8.77
N PRO A 5 -1.07 16.68 8.55
CA PRO A 5 -2.18 15.98 9.20
C PRO A 5 -1.99 15.80 10.72
N SER A 6 -0.88 16.27 11.28
CA SER A 6 -0.63 16.44 12.72
C SER A 6 -1.34 17.67 13.30
N SER A 7 -1.71 18.65 12.46
CA SER A 7 -2.51 19.79 12.87
C SER A 7 -3.96 19.35 13.16
N GLY A 8 -4.54 19.87 14.23
CA GLY A 8 -5.78 19.38 14.84
C GLY A 8 -7.06 19.44 14.00
N LEU A 9 -6.99 19.77 12.70
CA LEU A 9 -8.13 19.86 11.80
C LEU A 9 -8.49 18.56 11.07
N TYR A 10 -7.59 17.56 11.03
CA TYR A 10 -7.90 16.26 10.40
C TYR A 10 -8.30 15.22 11.45
N PRO A 11 -9.37 14.43 11.22
CA PRO A 11 -9.76 13.39 12.14
C PRO A 11 -8.61 12.37 12.28
N ARG A 12 -8.12 12.21 13.50
CA ARG A 12 -7.15 11.16 13.84
C ARG A 12 -7.78 9.81 13.51
N CYS A 13 -6.96 8.87 13.02
CA CYS A 13 -7.42 7.52 12.68
C CYS A 13 -8.12 6.86 13.89
N PRO A 14 -9.43 6.58 13.84
CA PRO A 14 -10.16 6.02 14.98
C PRO A 14 -9.60 4.64 15.36
N PHE A 15 -9.16 3.86 14.38
CA PHE A 15 -8.48 2.58 14.63
C PHE A 15 -7.19 2.75 15.45
N LYS A 16 -6.37 3.75 15.13
CA LYS A 16 -5.15 4.03 15.90
C LYS A 16 -5.49 4.56 17.30
N MET A 17 -6.55 5.34 17.44
CA MET A 17 -7.01 5.81 18.75
C MET A 17 -7.54 4.67 19.63
N LEU A 18 -8.22 3.69 19.04
CA LEU A 18 -8.81 2.57 19.77
C LEU A 18 -7.81 1.44 20.08
N THR A 19 -6.87 1.17 19.17
CA THR A 19 -5.97 0.01 19.26
C THR A 19 -4.52 0.38 19.55
N GLY A 20 -4.14 1.65 19.39
CA GLY A 20 -2.74 2.08 19.36
C GLY A 20 -1.98 1.67 18.11
N LEU A 21 -2.53 0.76 17.28
CA LEU A 21 -1.87 0.20 16.10
C LEU A 21 -2.02 1.11 14.88
N SER A 22 -1.03 1.06 14.00
CA SER A 22 -1.07 1.75 12.72
C SER A 22 -1.93 0.96 11.72
N CYS A 23 -3.09 1.50 11.39
CA CYS A 23 -3.95 0.97 10.32
C CYS A 23 -3.20 0.99 8.96
N PRO A 24 -3.31 -0.07 8.14
CA PRO A 24 -2.64 -0.10 6.83
C PRO A 24 -3.18 1.00 5.89
N GLY A 25 -4.43 1.44 6.08
CA GLY A 25 -5.06 2.48 5.28
C GLY A 25 -4.45 3.87 5.49
N CYS A 26 -4.20 4.30 6.74
CA CYS A 26 -3.77 5.68 7.00
C CYS A 26 -2.33 5.98 6.55
N GLY A 27 -1.42 5.00 6.64
CA GLY A 27 -0.07 5.14 6.10
C GLY A 27 -0.06 5.18 4.57
N THR A 28 -0.90 4.36 3.94
CA THR A 28 -1.07 4.32 2.49
C THR A 28 -1.68 5.62 1.95
N GLN A 29 -2.65 6.21 2.66
CA GLN A 29 -3.28 7.46 2.25
C GLN A 29 -2.30 8.65 2.27
N ARG A 30 -1.44 8.75 3.31
CA ARG A 30 -0.35 9.75 3.35
C ARG A 30 0.73 9.51 2.31
N ALA A 31 1.07 8.24 2.07
CA ALA A 31 2.05 7.88 1.06
C ALA A 31 1.56 8.22 -0.36
N PHE A 32 0.28 7.96 -0.68
CA PHE A 32 -0.34 8.41 -1.92
C PHE A 32 -0.36 9.93 -2.03
N HIS A 33 -0.74 10.64 -0.96
CA HIS A 33 -0.68 12.10 -0.95
C HIS A 33 0.73 12.62 -1.27
N ALA A 34 1.76 12.07 -0.62
CA ALA A 34 3.15 12.45 -0.88
C ALA A 34 3.59 12.12 -2.32
N LEU A 35 3.15 10.98 -2.86
CA LEU A 35 3.43 10.57 -4.24
C LEU A 35 2.82 11.54 -5.26
N PHE A 36 1.53 11.87 -5.12
CA PHE A 36 0.85 12.83 -5.99
C PHE A 36 1.30 14.28 -5.78
N SER A 37 1.91 14.58 -4.63
CA SER A 37 2.54 15.87 -4.36
C SER A 37 3.97 15.97 -4.92
N GLY A 38 4.47 14.93 -5.61
CA GLY A 38 5.81 14.91 -6.21
C GLY A 38 6.94 14.62 -5.23
N ASN A 39 6.65 14.10 -4.02
CA ASN A 39 7.66 13.74 -3.03
C ASN A 39 7.67 12.22 -2.78
N PRO A 40 8.29 11.43 -3.69
CA PRO A 40 8.37 9.99 -3.55
C PRO A 40 9.23 9.54 -2.36
N GLY A 41 10.18 10.36 -1.91
CA GLY A 41 10.99 10.09 -0.72
C GLY A 41 10.15 10.11 0.57
N GLU A 42 9.26 11.08 0.72
CA GLU A 42 8.28 11.10 1.81
C GLU A 42 7.29 9.94 1.72
N ALA A 43 6.83 9.58 0.51
CA ALA A 43 5.92 8.44 0.32
C ALA A 43 6.54 7.13 0.82
N LEU A 44 7.83 6.92 0.55
CA LEU A 44 8.64 5.81 1.04
C LEU A 44 8.74 5.77 2.57
N ARG A 45 8.92 6.93 3.20
CA ARG A 45 8.96 7.05 4.68
C ARG A 45 7.61 6.73 5.32
N TYR A 46 6.49 7.05 4.66
CA TYR A 46 5.15 6.74 5.18
C TYR A 46 4.77 5.27 5.04
N ASN A 47 5.22 4.61 3.96
CA ASN A 47 4.95 3.20 3.73
C ASN A 47 5.95 2.59 2.72
N ALA A 48 7.03 1.98 3.19
CA ALA A 48 7.99 1.29 2.31
C ALA A 48 7.35 0.13 1.50
N ALA A 49 6.29 -0.50 2.02
CA ALA A 49 5.53 -1.50 1.27
C ALA A 49 4.75 -0.92 0.08
N LEU A 50 4.61 0.40 -0.04
CA LEU A 50 3.96 1.02 -1.20
C LEU A 50 4.68 0.67 -2.51
N ILE A 51 6.01 0.46 -2.49
CA ILE A 51 6.78 0.09 -3.68
C ILE A 51 6.32 -1.25 -4.28
N PRO A 52 6.37 -2.38 -3.55
CA PRO A 52 5.94 -3.65 -4.10
C PRO A 52 4.46 -3.63 -4.51
N PHE A 53 3.61 -2.85 -3.82
CA PHE A 53 2.22 -2.64 -4.22
C PHE A 53 2.06 -1.95 -5.58
N ILE A 54 2.75 -0.83 -5.78
CA ILE A 54 2.70 -0.08 -7.04
C ILE A 54 3.22 -0.95 -8.18
N LEU A 55 4.33 -1.67 -7.97
CA LEU A 55 4.89 -2.58 -8.97
C LEU A 55 3.92 -3.70 -9.33
N LEU A 56 3.25 -4.29 -8.35
CA LEU A 56 2.25 -5.33 -8.59
C LEU A 56 1.02 -4.78 -9.33
N ALA A 57 0.54 -3.59 -8.97
CA ALA A 57 -0.59 -2.94 -9.64
C ALA A 57 -0.24 -2.59 -11.11
N LEU A 58 0.96 -2.07 -11.36
CA LEU A 58 1.46 -1.79 -12.70
C LEU A 58 1.60 -3.08 -13.53
N LEU A 59 2.13 -4.15 -12.92
CA LEU A 59 2.23 -5.46 -13.57
C LEU A 59 0.85 -6.00 -13.95
N TYR A 60 -0.12 -5.89 -13.05
CA TYR A 60 -1.49 -6.33 -13.29
C TYR A 60 -2.13 -5.52 -14.43
N GLY A 61 -2.01 -4.20 -14.39
CA GLY A 61 -2.51 -3.31 -15.45
C GLY A 61 -1.86 -3.59 -16.81
N ALA A 62 -0.54 -3.80 -16.84
CA ALA A 62 0.18 -4.13 -18.07
C ALA A 62 -0.28 -5.47 -18.68
N VAL A 63 -0.53 -6.47 -17.84
CA VAL A 63 -0.99 -7.80 -18.28
C VAL A 63 -2.45 -7.75 -18.76
N GLU A 64 -3.29 -6.91 -18.15
CA GLU A 64 -4.68 -6.70 -18.57
C GLU A 64 -4.78 -5.91 -19.89
N LEU A 65 -3.90 -4.92 -20.09
CA LEU A 65 -3.81 -4.14 -21.33
C LEU A 65 -3.17 -4.94 -22.49
N MET A 66 -2.38 -5.97 -22.19
CA MET A 66 -1.71 -6.82 -23.19
C MET A 66 -2.02 -8.33 -23.02
N PRO A 67 -3.30 -8.74 -23.07
CA PRO A 67 -3.73 -10.08 -22.68
C PRO A 67 -3.21 -11.18 -23.62
N ARG A 68 -2.85 -10.82 -24.86
CA ARG A 68 -2.31 -11.73 -25.88
C ARG A 68 -0.79 -11.93 -25.78
N ARG A 69 -0.06 -11.02 -25.11
CA ARG A 69 1.40 -11.06 -25.05
C ARG A 69 1.92 -12.01 -23.97
N PHE A 70 1.17 -12.16 -22.87
CA PHE A 70 1.55 -13.03 -21.74
C PHE A 70 0.38 -13.82 -21.13
N PRO A 71 -0.24 -14.75 -21.88
CA PRO A 71 -1.43 -15.49 -21.40
C PRO A 71 -1.14 -16.39 -20.18
N GLY A 72 0.08 -16.90 -20.03
CA GLY A 72 0.49 -17.71 -18.87
C GLY A 72 0.65 -16.88 -17.59
N LEU A 73 1.26 -15.70 -17.71
CA LEU A 73 1.46 -14.77 -16.59
C LEU A 73 0.12 -14.22 -16.08
N ARG A 74 -0.80 -13.88 -17.00
CA ARG A 74 -2.17 -13.47 -16.66
C ARG A 74 -2.89 -14.52 -15.84
N ARG A 75 -2.83 -15.78 -16.26
CA ARG A 75 -3.50 -16.89 -15.55
C ARG A 75 -2.96 -17.11 -14.14
N ARG A 76 -1.64 -16.94 -13.95
CA ARG A 76 -1.00 -17.04 -12.63
C ARG A 76 -1.35 -15.85 -11.74
N LEU A 77 -1.26 -14.62 -12.24
CA LEU A 77 -1.63 -13.40 -11.49
C LEU A 77 -3.11 -13.38 -11.10
N MET A 78 -4.00 -13.86 -11.98
CA MET A 78 -5.44 -13.98 -11.76
C MET A 78 -5.84 -15.22 -10.94
N SER A 79 -4.88 -16.05 -10.54
CA SER A 79 -5.20 -17.24 -9.74
C SER A 79 -5.57 -16.84 -8.32
N ARG A 80 -6.50 -17.60 -7.71
CA ARG A 80 -6.86 -17.43 -6.29
C ARG A 80 -5.62 -17.54 -5.39
N THR A 81 -4.68 -18.41 -5.75
CA THR A 81 -3.41 -18.59 -5.03
C THR A 81 -2.57 -17.33 -5.03
N ALA A 82 -2.43 -16.63 -6.17
CA ALA A 82 -1.69 -15.37 -6.22
C ALA A 82 -2.38 -14.27 -5.39
N ALA A 83 -3.71 -14.20 -5.44
CA ALA A 83 -4.46 -13.25 -4.61
C ALA A 83 -4.27 -13.52 -3.11
N PHE A 84 -4.38 -14.78 -2.67
CA PHE A 84 -4.14 -15.15 -1.26
C PHE A 84 -2.68 -14.97 -0.85
N ALA A 85 -1.71 -15.27 -1.72
CA ALA A 85 -0.29 -15.07 -1.45
C ALA A 85 0.04 -13.58 -1.26
N VAL A 86 -0.52 -12.71 -2.11
CA VAL A 86 -0.39 -11.26 -1.97
C VAL A 86 -1.06 -10.82 -0.68
N ALA A 87 -2.33 -11.17 -0.44
CA ALA A 87 -3.04 -10.80 0.79
C ALA A 87 -2.30 -11.25 2.06
N GLY A 88 -1.76 -12.47 2.07
CA GLY A 88 -0.96 -13.01 3.17
C GLY A 88 0.35 -12.25 3.38
N ALA A 89 1.08 -11.92 2.30
CA ALA A 89 2.29 -11.11 2.39
C ALA A 89 2.00 -9.70 2.95
N LEU A 90 0.84 -9.13 2.60
CA LEU A 90 0.41 -7.82 3.11
C LEU A 90 0.02 -7.86 4.57
N ALA A 91 -0.72 -8.89 4.99
CA ALA A 91 -1.05 -9.12 6.38
C ALA A 91 0.23 -9.35 7.20
N GLY A 92 1.17 -10.16 6.67
CA GLY A 92 2.47 -10.41 7.29
C GLY A 92 3.29 -9.15 7.44
N TRP A 93 3.45 -8.35 6.37
CA TRP A 93 4.13 -7.06 6.45
C TRP A 93 3.46 -6.11 7.45
N TRP A 94 2.13 -6.04 7.44
CA TRP A 94 1.38 -5.20 8.36
C TRP A 94 1.59 -5.61 9.83
N LEU A 95 1.60 -6.92 10.10
CA LEU A 95 1.89 -7.46 11.42
C LEU A 95 3.33 -7.14 11.82
N LEU A 96 4.32 -7.43 10.97
CA LEU A 96 5.73 -7.12 11.24
C LEU A 96 5.93 -5.64 11.57
N ARG A 97 5.41 -4.75 10.73
CA ARG A 97 5.43 -3.31 10.95
C ARG A 97 4.87 -2.91 12.32
N ASN A 98 3.72 -3.46 12.69
CA ASN A 98 3.05 -3.09 13.94
C ASN A 98 3.72 -3.70 15.17
N LEU A 99 4.29 -4.90 15.03
CA LEU A 99 5.02 -5.59 16.11
C LEU A 99 6.40 -4.96 16.36
N PHE A 100 7.09 -4.56 15.29
CA PHE A 100 8.44 -3.99 15.34
C PHE A 100 8.45 -2.45 15.33
N ALA A 101 7.27 -1.80 15.28
CA ALA A 101 7.10 -0.35 15.27
C ALA A 101 7.95 0.41 14.22
N ILE A 102 8.19 -0.22 13.07
CA ILE A 102 8.96 0.31 11.93
C ILE A 102 8.05 1.06 10.96
#